data_AF-A0A6A5LTD9-F1
#
_entry.id   AF-A0A6A5LTD9-F1
#
_cell.length_a   1.000
_cell.length_b   1.000
_cell.length_c   1.000
_cell.angle_alpha   90.00
_cell.angle_beta   90.00
_cell.angle_gamma   90.00
#
_symmetry.space_group_name_H-M   'P 1'
#
loop_
_entity.id
_entity.type
_entity.pdbx_description
1 polymer ?
#
loop_
_entity_poly.entity_id
_entity_poly.type
_entity_poly.pdbx_seq_one_letter_code
_entity_poly.pdbx_strand_id
1 'polypeptide(L)'
;MASFINFYQIITFMAIITLLVGNGESYFQILKSPKKPTSSDAPSPLSVDCASKLHPDCGTEIYFGVFFGNGTISEDCCYNLVHDLGRSCHDSMTAYALNNFPKFKPQEADILKRKDEVWVNCSH
;
A
#
# COMPACT_ATOMS: atom_id res chain seq x y z
N MET A 1 46.86 3.06 -7.61
CA MET A 1 45.79 2.80 -8.61
C MET A 1 44.51 2.23 -7.99
N ALA A 2 44.58 1.32 -6.99
CA ALA A 2 43.38 0.79 -6.31
C ALA A 2 42.57 1.83 -5.49
N SER A 3 43.22 2.80 -4.84
CA SER A 3 42.53 3.81 -4.01
C SER A 3 41.65 4.78 -4.79
N PHE A 4 42.00 5.08 -6.05
CA PHE A 4 41.22 5.98 -6.92
C PHE A 4 39.95 5.31 -7.45
N ILE A 5 39.99 3.99 -7.69
CA ILE A 5 38.83 3.20 -8.13
C ILE A 5 37.80 3.13 -7.00
N ASN A 6 38.24 2.93 -5.76
CA ASN A 6 37.36 2.93 -4.59
C ASN A 6 36.71 4.28 -4.35
N PHE A 7 37.45 5.38 -4.52
CA PHE A 7 36.89 6.73 -4.38
C PHE A 7 35.86 7.04 -5.48
N TYR A 8 36.13 6.63 -6.72
CA TYR A 8 35.18 6.76 -7.82
C TYR A 8 33.88 5.99 -7.56
N GLN A 9 33.98 4.76 -7.04
CA GLN A 9 32.80 3.96 -6.69
C GLN A 9 31.98 4.60 -5.55
N ILE A 10 32.63 5.15 -4.52
CA ILE A 10 31.91 5.83 -3.43
C ILE A 10 31.16 7.06 -3.97
N ILE A 11 31.77 7.84 -4.86
CA ILE A 11 31.12 9.01 -5.47
C ILE A 11 29.93 8.59 -6.34
N THR A 12 30.05 7.52 -7.13
CA THR A 12 28.94 7.04 -7.96
C THR A 12 27.79 6.53 -7.11
N PHE A 13 28.05 5.79 -6.03
CA PHE A 13 27.00 5.33 -5.10
C PHE A 13 26.29 6.50 -4.42
N MET A 14 27.02 7.51 -3.94
CA MET A 14 26.43 8.69 -3.32
C MET A 14 25.59 9.52 -4.31
N ALA A 15 26.03 9.64 -5.57
CA ALA A 15 25.26 10.29 -6.62
C ALA A 15 23.97 9.54 -6.94
N ILE A 16 24.00 8.20 -7.03
CA ILE A 16 22.81 7.36 -7.25
C ILE A 16 21.82 7.51 -6.09
N ILE A 17 22.29 7.46 -4.84
CA ILE A 17 21.43 7.64 -3.67
C ILE A 17 20.80 9.04 -3.68
N THR A 18 21.56 10.08 -4.02
CA THR A 18 21.05 11.46 -4.10
C THR A 18 19.99 11.61 -5.20
N LEU A 19 20.16 10.94 -6.35
CA LEU A 19 19.16 10.89 -7.42
C LEU A 19 17.89 10.13 -7.02
N LEU A 20 18.02 9.06 -6.22
CA LEU A 20 16.87 8.31 -5.70
C LEU A 20 16.11 9.12 -4.63
N VAL A 21 16.81 9.90 -3.80
CA VAL A 21 16.22 10.79 -2.78
C VAL A 21 15.60 12.04 -3.40
N GLY A 22 16.09 12.51 -4.55
CA GLY A 22 15.58 13.69 -5.28
C GLY A 22 14.11 13.58 -5.75
N ASN A 23 13.54 12.36 -5.77
CA ASN A 23 12.13 12.14 -6.06
C ASN A 23 11.24 12.09 -4.79
N GLY A 24 11.81 12.25 -3.59
CA GLY A 24 11.12 12.19 -2.30
C GLY A 24 10.18 13.36 -2.00
N GLU A 25 10.33 14.50 -2.69
CA GLU A 25 9.42 15.65 -2.59
C GLU A 25 8.01 15.32 -3.10
N SER A 26 7.87 14.36 -4.03
CA SER A 26 6.57 13.99 -4.61
C SER A 26 5.65 13.31 -3.61
N TYR A 27 6.16 12.60 -2.61
CA TYR A 27 5.34 11.92 -1.60
C TYR A 27 4.83 12.88 -0.54
N PHE A 28 5.65 13.85 -0.13
CA PHE A 28 5.28 14.79 0.94
C PHE A 28 4.18 15.78 0.52
N GLN A 29 4.09 16.10 -0.77
CA GLN A 29 3.03 16.95 -1.34
C GLN A 29 1.66 16.26 -1.37
N ILE A 30 1.61 14.92 -1.46
CA ILE A 30 0.35 14.15 -1.40
C ILE A 30 -0.23 14.17 0.02
N LEU A 31 0.62 14.09 1.05
CA LEU A 31 0.20 14.14 2.46
C LEU A 31 -0.24 15.53 2.93
N LYS A 32 0.18 16.60 2.23
CA LYS A 32 -0.07 18.00 2.64
C LYS A 32 -1.26 18.69 1.96
N SER A 33 -1.99 18.03 1.05
CA SER A 33 -3.18 18.64 0.44
C SER A 33 -4.47 18.27 1.20
N PRO A 34 -5.08 19.19 1.98
CA PRO A 34 -6.43 19.00 2.47
C PRO A 34 -7.41 19.36 1.35
N LYS A 35 -7.66 18.44 0.40
CA LYS A 35 -8.85 18.56 -0.45
C LYS A 35 -10.05 18.04 0.33
N LYS A 36 -10.85 18.97 0.87
CA LYS A 36 -12.22 18.71 1.33
C LYS A 36 -13.09 18.37 0.11
N PRO A 37 -13.70 17.17 0.02
CA PRO A 37 -14.79 16.93 -0.92
C PRO A 37 -16.11 17.15 -0.18
N THR A 38 -16.78 18.25 -0.48
CA THR A 38 -18.24 18.31 -0.35
C THR A 38 -18.82 17.62 -1.58
N SER A 39 -19.35 16.41 -1.43
CA SER A 39 -20.48 15.90 -2.23
C SER A 39 -20.90 14.56 -1.66
N SER A 40 -22.08 14.54 -1.04
CA SER A 40 -22.93 13.37 -0.92
C SER A 40 -23.10 12.71 -2.30
N ASP A 41 -23.21 11.38 -2.33
CA ASP A 41 -23.48 10.49 -3.48
C ASP A 41 -22.30 9.76 -4.14
N ALA A 42 -21.08 9.84 -3.60
CA ALA A 42 -19.98 8.94 -3.99
C ALA A 42 -20.00 7.66 -3.13
N PRO A 43 -19.88 6.44 -3.73
CA PRO A 43 -19.67 5.20 -2.98
C PRO A 43 -18.50 5.42 -2.02
N SER A 44 -18.73 5.11 -0.74
CA SER A 44 -17.93 5.58 0.38
C SER A 44 -16.45 5.70 -0.01
N PRO A 45 -15.90 6.93 -0.06
CA PRO A 45 -14.48 7.10 -0.35
C PRO A 45 -13.76 6.19 0.62
N LEU A 46 -12.77 5.46 0.14
CA LEU A 46 -11.76 4.82 0.98
C LEU A 46 -11.48 5.81 2.10
N SER A 47 -12.06 5.59 3.28
CA SER A 47 -12.16 6.69 4.22
C SER A 47 -10.71 7.01 4.53
N VAL A 48 -10.32 8.28 4.47
CA VAL A 48 -8.94 8.66 4.83
C VAL A 48 -8.57 8.03 6.18
N ASP A 49 -9.58 7.83 7.04
CA ASP A 49 -9.56 7.02 8.25
C ASP A 49 -9.06 5.57 8.04
N CYS A 50 -9.59 4.79 7.10
CA CYS A 50 -9.11 3.43 6.82
C CYS A 50 -7.66 3.39 6.35
N ALA A 51 -7.29 4.22 5.38
CA ALA A 51 -5.89 4.24 4.91
C ALA A 51 -4.92 4.64 6.02
N SER A 52 -5.33 5.52 6.95
CA SER A 52 -4.49 5.96 8.06
C SER A 52 -4.25 4.91 9.15
N LYS A 53 -5.04 3.83 9.19
CA LYS A 53 -4.91 2.74 10.16
C LYS A 53 -3.93 1.65 9.72
N LEU A 54 -3.50 1.67 8.46
CA LEU A 54 -2.49 0.75 7.95
C LEU A 54 -1.09 1.20 8.36
N HIS A 55 -0.31 0.28 8.92
CA HIS A 55 1.11 0.50 9.09
C HIS A 55 1.82 0.58 7.72
N PRO A 56 2.90 1.37 7.58
CA PRO A 56 3.51 1.68 6.29
C PRO A 56 3.85 0.47 5.41
N ASP A 57 4.37 -0.60 6.02
CA ASP A 57 4.79 -1.80 5.29
C ASP A 57 3.64 -2.79 5.05
N CYS A 58 2.62 -2.78 5.92
CA CYS A 58 1.49 -3.69 5.86
C CYS A 58 0.56 -3.43 4.68
N GLY A 59 0.46 -2.18 4.23
CA GLY A 59 -0.31 -1.84 3.03
C GLY A 59 0.17 -2.59 1.80
N THR A 60 1.49 -2.77 1.67
CA THR A 60 2.11 -3.49 0.54
C THR A 60 1.81 -4.98 0.61
N GLU A 61 2.05 -5.62 1.77
CA GLU A 61 1.83 -7.06 1.95
C GLU A 61 0.37 -7.45 1.71
N ILE A 62 -0.57 -6.72 2.33
CA ILE A 62 -2.00 -6.98 2.20
C ILE A 62 -2.45 -6.74 0.75
N TYR A 63 -1.96 -5.69 0.09
CA TYR A 63 -2.27 -5.44 -1.31
C TYR A 63 -1.79 -6.58 -2.23
N PHE A 64 -0.56 -7.05 -2.07
CA PHE A 64 -0.06 -8.17 -2.89
C PHE A 64 -0.77 -9.49 -2.56
N GLY A 65 -1.07 -9.76 -1.28
CA GLY A 65 -1.85 -10.91 -0.86
C GLY A 65 -3.24 -10.95 -1.49
N VAL A 66 -3.97 -9.83 -1.46
CA VAL A 66 -5.34 -9.75 -1.99
C VAL A 66 -5.38 -9.70 -3.52
N PHE A 67 -4.60 -8.82 -4.15
CA PHE A 67 -4.76 -8.53 -5.57
C PHE A 67 -4.00 -9.49 -6.48
N PHE A 68 -2.88 -10.06 -6.01
CA PHE A 68 -2.00 -10.91 -6.82
C PHE A 68 -1.87 -12.33 -6.28
N GLY A 69 -2.18 -12.57 -4.99
CA GLY A 69 -2.13 -13.90 -4.39
C GLY A 69 -0.72 -14.47 -4.21
N ASN A 70 0.33 -13.65 -4.37
CA ASN A 70 1.73 -14.06 -4.26
C ASN A 70 2.46 -13.38 -3.09
N GLY A 71 1.75 -12.61 -2.25
CA GLY A 71 2.30 -11.96 -1.07
C GLY A 71 2.23 -12.86 0.16
N THR A 72 3.31 -12.89 0.95
CA THR A 72 3.26 -13.36 2.35
C THR A 72 2.88 -12.18 3.22
N ILE A 73 1.97 -12.38 4.16
CA ILE A 73 1.58 -11.37 5.15
C ILE A 73 2.24 -11.77 6.46
N SER A 74 3.05 -10.88 7.01
CA SER A 74 3.72 -11.06 8.29
C SER A 74 2.73 -11.10 9.45
N GLU A 75 3.12 -11.69 10.59
CA GLU A 75 2.31 -11.70 11.80
C GLU A 75 1.97 -10.27 12.28
N ASP A 76 2.94 -9.35 12.21
CA ASP A 76 2.74 -7.93 12.54
C ASP A 76 1.68 -7.28 11.64
N CYS A 77 1.67 -7.61 10.34
CA CYS A 77 0.68 -7.09 9.41
C CYS A 77 -0.67 -7.78 9.50
N CYS A 78 -0.71 -9.04 9.92
CA CYS A 78 -1.96 -9.68 10.33
C CYS A 78 -2.54 -9.02 11.59
N TYR A 79 -1.71 -8.72 12.59
CA TYR A 79 -2.13 -7.98 13.78
C TYR A 79 -2.69 -6.61 13.41
N ASN A 80 -1.97 -5.84 12.58
CA ASN A 80 -2.45 -4.53 12.12
C ASN A 80 -3.76 -4.64 11.32
N LEU A 81 -3.88 -5.63 10.44
CA LEU A 81 -5.10 -5.88 9.67
C LEU A 81 -6.32 -6.14 10.58
N VAL A 82 -6.17 -6.98 11.59
CA VAL A 82 -7.29 -7.43 12.43
C VAL A 82 -7.63 -6.43 13.52
N HIS A 83 -6.63 -5.88 14.21
CA HIS A 83 -6.83 -5.09 15.42
C HIS A 83 -6.89 -3.58 15.18
N ASP A 84 -6.10 -3.06 14.24
CA ASP A 84 -6.00 -1.62 14.02
C ASP A 84 -6.85 -1.16 12.82
N LEU A 85 -6.74 -1.86 11.68
CA LEU A 85 -7.47 -1.55 10.46
C LEU A 85 -8.93 -2.03 10.54
N GLY A 86 -9.11 -3.31 10.85
CA GLY A 86 -10.40 -3.96 11.00
C GLY A 86 -11.10 -4.34 9.70
N ARG A 87 -12.07 -5.25 9.82
CA ARG A 87 -12.76 -5.91 8.69
C ARG A 87 -13.40 -4.92 7.73
N SER A 88 -14.11 -3.94 8.27
CA SER A 88 -14.84 -2.96 7.48
C SER A 88 -13.90 -2.15 6.58
N CYS A 89 -12.72 -1.80 7.07
CA CYS A 89 -11.74 -1.06 6.28
C CYS A 89 -11.10 -1.93 5.20
N HIS A 90 -10.73 -3.16 5.53
CA HIS A 90 -10.23 -4.15 4.56
C HIS A 90 -11.19 -4.36 3.38
N ASP A 91 -12.48 -4.55 3.69
CA ASP A 91 -13.54 -4.71 2.68
C ASP A 91 -13.71 -3.43 1.83
N SER A 92 -13.74 -2.26 2.48
CA SER A 92 -13.94 -0.97 1.81
C SER A 92 -12.78 -0.60 0.89
N MET A 93 -11.54 -0.85 1.32
CA MET A 93 -10.34 -0.61 0.52
C MET A 93 -10.29 -1.51 -0.71
N THR A 94 -10.64 -2.78 -0.55
CA THR A 94 -10.70 -3.73 -1.67
C THR A 94 -11.78 -3.32 -2.68
N ALA A 95 -12.98 -2.98 -2.20
CA ALA A 95 -14.08 -2.51 -3.04
C ALA A 95 -13.71 -1.21 -3.79
N TYR A 96 -13.07 -0.26 -3.12
CA TYR A 96 -12.57 0.95 -3.75
C TYR A 96 -11.62 0.62 -4.91
N ALA A 97 -10.63 -0.25 -4.69
CA ALA A 97 -9.69 -0.62 -5.74
C ALA A 97 -10.38 -1.32 -6.92
N LEU A 98 -11.32 -2.23 -6.67
CA LEU A 98 -12.10 -2.89 -7.71
C LEU A 98 -12.96 -1.91 -8.52
N ASN A 99 -13.49 -0.87 -7.89
CA ASN A 99 -14.32 0.14 -8.54
C ASN A 99 -13.51 1.16 -9.35
N ASN A 100 -12.29 1.48 -8.90
CA ASN A 100 -11.47 2.56 -9.49
C ASN A 100 -10.37 2.06 -10.45
N PHE A 101 -10.00 0.79 -10.40
CA PHE A 101 -8.94 0.24 -11.25
C PHE A 101 -9.48 -0.85 -12.21
N PRO A 102 -9.81 -0.48 -13.48
CA PRO A 102 -10.39 -1.40 -14.45
C PRO A 102 -9.57 -2.68 -14.71
N LYS A 103 -8.24 -2.61 -14.52
CA LYS A 103 -7.33 -3.76 -14.67
C LYS A 103 -7.68 -4.96 -13.79
N PHE A 104 -8.41 -4.74 -12.68
CA PHE A 104 -8.80 -5.80 -11.75
C PHE A 104 -10.17 -6.41 -12.06
N LYS A 105 -10.96 -5.82 -12.97
CA LYS A 105 -12.28 -6.35 -13.34
C LYS A 105 -12.27 -7.79 -13.85
N PRO A 106 -11.31 -8.23 -14.68
CA PRO A 106 -11.23 -9.62 -15.12
C PRO A 106 -11.00 -10.63 -13.99
N GLN A 107 -10.46 -10.19 -12.85
CA GLN A 107 -10.09 -11.04 -11.71
C GLN A 107 -10.91 -10.74 -10.45
N GLU A 108 -12.03 -10.02 -10.58
CA GLU A 108 -12.80 -9.51 -9.45
C GLU A 108 -13.23 -10.63 -8.48
N ALA A 109 -13.73 -11.75 -8.99
CA ALA A 109 -14.14 -12.89 -8.18
C ALA A 109 -12.97 -13.49 -7.37
N ASP A 110 -11.80 -13.65 -8.00
CA ASP A 110 -10.62 -14.20 -7.34
C ASP A 110 -10.06 -13.23 -6.29
N ILE A 111 -10.10 -11.93 -6.56
CA ILE A 111 -9.68 -10.89 -5.62
C ILE A 111 -10.60 -10.88 -4.40
N LEU A 112 -11.92 -10.95 -4.59
CA LEU A 112 -12.88 -11.01 -3.49
C LEU A 112 -12.69 -12.27 -2.64
N LYS A 113 -12.44 -13.41 -3.28
CA LYS A 113 -12.10 -14.66 -2.57
C LYS A 113 -10.83 -14.51 -1.74
N ARG A 114 -9.73 -14.03 -2.34
CA ARG A 114 -8.46 -13.82 -1.63
C ARG A 114 -8.57 -12.80 -0.51
N LYS A 115 -9.38 -11.75 -0.68
CA LYS A 115 -9.68 -10.78 0.37
C LYS A 115 -10.26 -11.45 1.62
N ASP A 116 -11.20 -12.39 1.45
CA ASP A 116 -11.77 -13.14 2.57
C ASP A 116 -10.77 -14.16 3.16
N GLU A 117 -9.99 -14.83 2.31
CA GLU A 117 -8.93 -15.76 2.75
C GLU A 117 -7.85 -15.05 3.59
N VAL A 118 -7.38 -13.88 3.16
CA VAL A 118 -6.43 -13.05 3.90
C VAL A 118 -6.99 -12.69 5.28
N TRP A 119 -8.27 -12.33 5.37
CA TRP A 119 -8.89 -12.02 6.66
C TRP A 119 -8.89 -13.24 7.59
N VAL A 120 -9.35 -14.39 7.09
CA VAL A 120 -9.41 -15.64 7.87
C VAL A 120 -8.01 -16.08 8.31
N ASN A 121 -7.02 -15.97 7.43
CA ASN A 121 -5.62 -16.29 7.68
C ASN A 121 -4.91 -15.30 8.60
N CYS A 122 -5.54 -14.20 9.02
CA CYS A 122 -4.99 -13.31 10.04
C CYS A 122 -5.82 -13.32 11.33
N SER A 123 -6.98 -13.98 11.34
CA SER A 123 -7.95 -13.94 12.46
C SER A 123 -7.76 -15.06 13.49
N HIS A 124 -6.53 -15.53 13.69
CA HIS A 124 -6.21 -16.62 14.63
C HIS A 124 -5.29 -16.16 15.76
#